data_AF-A0A2E6W6A8-F1
#
_entry.id   AF-A0A2E6W6A8-F1
#
_cell.length_a   1.000
_cell.length_b   1.000
_cell.length_c   1.000
_cell.angle_alpha   90.00
_cell.angle_beta   90.00
_cell.angle_gamma   90.00
#
_symmetry.space_group_name_H-M   'P 1'
#
loop_
_entity.id
_entity.type
_entity.pdbx_description
1 polymer ?
#
loop_
_entity_poly.entity_id
_entity_poly.type
_entity_poly.pdbx_seq_one_letter_code
_entity_poly.pdbx_strand_id
1 'polypeptide(L)'
;MELIIAFAMLSYGLCFGFANKIPFLYSEGFRETGEAESFIDRLLSCTYCLGFHCGWLSATLMWCFFGFPALPWYSFVFGFVICGFASAAWCYVIDSAVRWFEGNA
;
A
#
# COMPACT_ATOMS: atom_id res chain seq x y z
N MET A 1 2.60 7.01 -19.22
CA MET A 1 1.41 6.48 -18.55
C MET A 1 1.56 4.99 -18.28
N GLU A 2 1.94 4.20 -19.27
CA GLU A 2 2.16 2.75 -19.16
C GLU A 2 3.14 2.36 -18.04
N LEU A 3 4.30 3.04 -17.92
CA LEU A 3 5.28 2.77 -16.86
C LEU A 3 4.74 3.04 -15.45
N ILE A 4 3.88 4.06 -15.29
CA ILE A 4 3.28 4.39 -13.98
C ILE A 4 2.35 3.24 -13.56
N ILE A 5 1.55 2.74 -14.49
CA ILE A 5 0.65 1.60 -14.25
C ILE A 5 1.48 0.35 -13.91
N ALA A 6 2.56 0.09 -14.65
CA ALA A 6 3.44 -1.05 -14.38
C ALA A 6 4.07 -1.00 -12.98
N PHE A 7 4.56 0.16 -12.54
CA PHE A 7 5.10 0.31 -11.19
C PHE A 7 4.04 0.19 -10.10
N ALA A 8 2.83 0.69 -10.34
CA ALA A 8 1.71 0.51 -9.42
C ALA A 8 1.31 -0.98 -9.29
N MET A 9 1.25 -1.71 -10.41
CA MET A 9 0.97 -3.15 -10.42
C MET A 9 2.08 -3.95 -9.73
N LEU A 10 3.35 -3.60 -9.95
CA LEU A 10 4.47 -4.25 -9.28
C LEU A 10 4.43 -3.99 -7.76
N SER A 11 4.21 -2.75 -7.36
CA SER A 11 4.09 -2.36 -5.95
C SER A 11 2.92 -3.06 -5.26
N TYR A 12 1.78 -3.15 -5.95
CA TYR A 12 0.63 -3.91 -5.48
C TYR A 12 0.98 -5.39 -5.32
N GLY A 13 1.60 -6.02 -6.31
CA GLY A 13 2.01 -7.43 -6.24
C GLY A 13 2.96 -7.71 -5.08
N LEU A 14 3.91 -6.81 -4.81
CA LEU A 14 4.80 -6.89 -3.66
C LEU A 14 4.02 -6.77 -2.34
N CYS A 15 3.20 -5.72 -2.18
CA CYS A 15 2.43 -5.49 -0.96
C CYS A 15 1.42 -6.63 -0.69
N PHE A 16 0.76 -7.12 -1.74
CA PHE A 16 -0.13 -8.27 -1.68
C PHE A 16 0.61 -9.55 -1.29
N GLY A 17 1.80 -9.77 -1.86
CA GLY A 17 2.68 -10.88 -1.50
C GLY A 17 3.10 -10.83 -0.03
N PHE A 18 3.53 -9.66 0.46
CA PHE A 18 3.83 -9.44 1.88
C PHE A 18 2.61 -9.75 2.76
N ALA A 19 1.43 -9.34 2.34
CA ALA A 19 0.19 -9.51 3.10
C ALA A 19 -0.45 -10.92 3.02
N ASN A 20 0.00 -11.81 2.12
CA ASN A 20 -0.67 -13.11 1.93
C ASN A 20 0.27 -14.32 1.88
N LYS A 21 1.56 -14.11 1.60
CA LYS A 21 2.49 -15.20 1.27
C LYS A 21 3.69 -15.30 2.19
N ILE A 22 3.83 -14.41 3.18
CA ILE A 22 4.95 -14.45 4.13
C ILE A 22 4.45 -14.88 5.52
N PRO A 23 4.33 -16.19 5.78
CA PRO A 23 3.77 -16.71 7.02
C PRO A 23 4.62 -16.40 8.27
N PHE A 24 5.85 -15.89 8.09
CA PHE A 24 6.74 -15.48 9.19
C PHE A 24 6.45 -14.06 9.71
N LEU A 25 5.76 -13.22 8.93
CA LEU A 25 5.43 -11.85 9.34
C LEU A 25 4.17 -11.77 10.19
N TYR A 26 3.36 -12.83 10.20
CA TYR A 26 2.12 -12.91 10.95
C TYR A 26 2.33 -13.55 12.31
N SER A 27 1.66 -13.03 13.33
CA SER A 27 1.61 -13.71 14.63
C SER A 27 0.90 -15.06 14.50
N GLU A 28 1.30 -16.03 15.31
CA GLU A 28 0.65 -17.35 15.36
C GLU A 28 -0.86 -17.22 15.65
N GLY A 29 -1.25 -16.24 16.48
CA GLY A 29 -2.65 -15.93 16.81
C GLY A 29 -3.50 -15.45 15.62
N PHE A 30 -2.96 -14.58 14.75
CA PHE A 30 -3.66 -14.15 13.53
C PHE A 30 -3.97 -15.31 12.59
N ARG A 31 -3.09 -16.32 12.56
CA ARG A 31 -3.20 -17.47 11.64
C ARG A 31 -4.34 -18.42 12.00
N GLU A 32 -4.74 -18.47 13.26
CA GLU A 32 -5.79 -19.37 13.76
C GLU A 32 -7.15 -18.68 13.89
N THR A 33 -7.17 -17.40 14.26
CA THR A 33 -8.42 -16.66 14.54
C THR A 33 -8.83 -15.70 13.43
N GLY A 34 -7.89 -15.30 12.56
CA GLY A 34 -8.08 -14.21 11.61
C GLY A 34 -8.14 -12.83 12.27
N GLU A 35 -7.91 -12.74 13.59
CA GLU A 35 -7.93 -11.48 14.32
C GLU A 35 -6.53 -10.87 14.42
N ALA A 36 -6.41 -9.59 14.05
CA ALA A 36 -5.14 -8.86 14.03
C ALA A 36 -4.66 -8.52 15.45
N GLU A 37 -3.97 -9.47 16.07
CA GLU A 37 -3.44 -9.37 17.43
C GLU A 37 -2.19 -8.47 17.52
N SER A 38 -1.28 -8.55 16.54
CA SER A 38 -0.06 -7.74 16.53
C SER A 38 -0.17 -6.46 15.68
N PHE A 39 0.69 -5.48 15.96
CA PHE A 39 0.78 -4.25 15.15
C PHE A 39 1.07 -4.54 13.67
N ILE A 40 1.92 -5.55 13.39
CA ILE A 40 2.27 -5.95 12.02
C ILE A 40 1.08 -6.61 11.32
N ASP A 41 0.31 -7.44 12.02
CA ASP A 41 -0.91 -8.04 11.47
C ASP A 41 -1.92 -6.96 11.09
N ARG A 42 -2.08 -5.92 11.93
CA ARG A 42 -2.95 -4.77 11.65
C ARG A 42 -2.46 -3.95 10.47
N LEU A 43 -1.15 -3.74 10.36
CA LEU A 43 -0.56 -2.98 9.27
C LEU A 43 -0.71 -3.68 7.92
N LEU A 44 -0.55 -5.01 7.90
CA LEU A 44 -0.65 -5.83 6.68
C LEU A 44 -2.10 -6.19 6.29
N SER A 45 -3.04 -6.20 7.24
CA SER A 45 -4.46 -6.45 6.97
C SER A 45 -5.25 -5.19 6.60
N CYS A 46 -4.77 -4.00 7.00
CA CYS A 46 -5.45 -2.75 6.73
C CYS A 46 -5.29 -2.29 5.28
N THR A 47 -6.41 -2.19 4.54
CA THR A 47 -6.46 -1.72 3.14
C THR A 47 -5.89 -0.31 2.98
N TYR A 48 -6.07 0.57 3.97
CA TYR A 48 -5.49 1.91 3.98
C TYR A 48 -3.96 1.89 4.09
N CYS A 49 -3.42 1.10 5.04
CA CYS A 49 -1.97 0.98 5.23
C CYS A 49 -1.30 0.34 4.01
N LEU A 50 -1.94 -0.69 3.44
CA LEU A 50 -1.46 -1.35 2.24
C LEU A 50 -1.49 -0.40 1.03
N GLY A 51 -2.52 0.44 0.93
CA GLY A 51 -2.59 1.54 -0.03
C GLY A 51 -1.47 2.57 0.14
N PHE A 52 -1.16 2.97 1.38
CA PHE A 52 -0.07 3.89 1.69
C PHE A 52 1.30 3.32 1.26
N HIS A 53 1.60 2.08 1.65
CA HIS A 53 2.83 1.40 1.25
C HIS A 53 2.92 1.22 -0.27
N CYS A 54 1.81 0.87 -0.94
CA CYS A 54 1.81 0.76 -2.40
C CYS A 54 2.16 2.09 -3.09
N GLY A 55 1.62 3.21 -2.59
CA GLY A 55 1.88 4.55 -3.14
C GLY A 55 3.33 5.00 -2.96
N TRP A 56 3.89 4.78 -1.77
CA TRP A 56 5.30 5.06 -1.48
C TRP A 56 6.25 4.20 -2.33
N LEU A 57 5.94 2.91 -2.52
CA LEU A 57 6.78 1.98 -3.28
C LEU A 57 6.75 2.32 -4.76
N SER A 58 5.57 2.67 -5.28
CA SER A 58 5.41 3.07 -6.68
C SER A 58 6.23 4.31 -7.00
N ALA A 59 6.19 5.31 -6.10
CA ALA A 59 6.99 6.51 -6.24
C ALA A 59 8.50 6.21 -6.11
N THR A 60 8.90 5.30 -5.23
CA THR A 60 10.29 4.86 -5.07
C THR A 60 10.81 4.15 -6.33
N LEU A 61 10.01 3.26 -6.91
CA LEU A 61 10.36 2.57 -8.16
C LEU A 61 10.49 3.56 -9.33
N MET A 62 9.56 4.51 -9.44
CA MET A 62 9.66 5.59 -10.42
C MET A 62 10.94 6.41 -10.23
N TRP A 63 11.28 6.72 -8.99
CA TRP A 63 12.51 7.45 -8.67
C TRP A 63 13.77 6.67 -9.05
N CYS A 64 13.84 5.38 -8.72
CA CYS A 64 14.97 4.52 -9.12
C CYS A 64 15.10 4.39 -10.64
N PHE A 65 13.99 4.42 -11.37
CA PHE A 65 13.99 4.23 -12.83
C PHE A 65 14.32 5.50 -13.62
N PHE A 66 13.66 6.61 -13.30
CA PHE A 66 13.81 7.88 -14.03
C PHE A 66 14.96 8.75 -13.51
N GLY A 67 15.53 8.41 -12.35
CA GLY A 67 16.59 9.17 -11.73
C GLY A 67 16.09 10.43 -11.01
N PHE A 68 17.04 11.12 -10.39
CA PHE A 68 16.78 12.22 -9.46
C PHE A 68 16.50 13.53 -10.23
N PRO A 69 15.30 14.14 -10.13
CA PRO A 69 15.16 15.57 -10.46
C PRO A 69 15.92 16.37 -9.40
N ALA A 70 16.62 17.45 -9.78
CA ALA A 70 17.45 18.27 -8.89
C ALA A 70 16.61 19.05 -7.84
N LEU A 71 15.97 18.31 -6.94
CA LEU A 71 15.13 18.82 -5.86
C LEU A 71 15.84 18.61 -4.52
N PRO A 72 15.57 19.47 -3.53
CA PRO A 72 16.04 19.25 -2.17
C PRO A 72 15.48 17.95 -1.58
N TRP A 73 16.26 17.29 -0.71
CA TRP A 73 15.87 16.07 0.01
C TRP A 73 14.48 16.17 0.67
N TYR A 74 14.12 17.31 1.27
CA TYR A 74 12.83 17.46 1.94
C TYR A 74 11.66 17.35 0.95
N SER A 75 11.76 17.98 -0.24
CA SER A 75 10.72 17.93 -1.28
C SER A 75 10.47 16.51 -1.75
N PHE A 76 11.53 15.70 -1.77
CA PHE A 76 11.47 14.29 -2.11
C PHE A 76 10.72 13.46 -1.07
N VAL A 77 11.05 13.63 0.21
CA VAL A 77 10.32 12.96 1.31
C VAL A 77 8.83 13.34 1.28
N PHE A 78 8.53 14.63 1.10
CA PHE A 78 7.15 15.09 0.97
C PHE A 78 6.45 14.46 -0.24
N GLY A 79 7.14 14.36 -1.39
CA GLY A 79 6.60 13.71 -2.58
C GLY A 79 6.18 12.25 -2.33
N PHE A 80 7.04 11.46 -1.67
CA PHE A 80 6.72 10.09 -1.33
C PHE A 80 5.55 9.95 -0.36
N VAL A 81 5.53 10.81 0.68
CA VAL A 81 4.45 10.82 1.65
C VAL A 81 3.13 11.19 0.98
N ILE A 82 3.13 12.19 0.08
CA ILE A 82 1.95 12.59 -0.69
C ILE A 82 1.48 11.44 -1.60
N CYS A 83 2.38 10.76 -2.31
CA CYS A 83 2.02 9.60 -3.12
C CYS A 83 1.43 8.46 -2.28
N GLY A 84 1.99 8.22 -1.09
CA GLY A 84 1.44 7.26 -0.12
C GLY A 84 0.02 7.64 0.30
N PHE A 85 -0.20 8.88 0.75
CA PHE A 85 -1.53 9.34 1.16
C PHE A 85 -2.55 9.35 0.03
N ALA A 86 -2.15 9.75 -1.18
CA ALA A 86 -3.03 9.74 -2.35
C ALA A 86 -3.52 8.32 -2.68
N SER A 87 -2.61 7.33 -2.66
CA SER A 87 -2.94 5.93 -2.85
C SER A 87 -3.81 5.37 -1.71
N ALA A 88 -3.49 5.71 -0.46
CA ALA A 88 -4.28 5.29 0.70
C ALA A 88 -5.71 5.84 0.68
N ALA A 89 -5.87 7.12 0.32
CA ALA A 89 -7.17 7.76 0.14
C ALA A 89 -7.98 7.09 -0.97
N TRP A 90 -7.34 6.73 -2.09
CA TRP A 90 -8.00 6.00 -3.16
C TRP A 90 -8.50 4.63 -2.70
N CYS A 91 -7.66 3.84 -2.01
CA CYS A 91 -8.06 2.56 -1.44
C CYS A 91 -9.24 2.71 -0.47
N TYR A 92 -9.24 3.75 0.37
CA TYR A 92 -10.34 4.02 1.29
C TYR A 92 -11.65 4.37 0.57
N VAL A 93 -11.59 5.16 -0.51
CA VAL A 93 -12.78 5.48 -1.32
C VAL A 93 -13.38 4.21 -1.93
N ILE A 94 -12.54 3.33 -2.50
CA ILE A 94 -12.99 2.07 -3.07
C ILE A 94 -13.58 1.15 -1.99
N ASP A 95 -12.91 1.01 -0.84
CA ASP A 95 -13.39 0.21 0.28
C ASP A 95 -14.76 0.70 0.80
N SER A 96 -14.90 2.02 0.93
CA SER A 96 -16.17 2.66 1.33
C SER A 96 -17.27 2.44 0.29
N ALA A 97 -16.94 2.50 -1.00
CA ALA A 97 -17.88 2.24 -2.08
C ALA A 97 -18.34 0.78 -2.08
N VAL A 98 -17.42 -0.18 -1.91
CA VAL A 98 -17.74 -1.61 -1.81
C VAL A 98 -18.67 -1.88 -0.64
N ARG A 99 -18.34 -1.37 0.56
CA ARG A 99 -19.22 -1.50 1.74
C ARG A 99 -20.60 -0.91 1.52
N TRP A 100 -20.69 0.20 0.78
CA TRP A 100 -21.97 0.80 0.42
C TRP A 100 -22.78 -0.10 -0.53
N PHE A 101 -22.13 -0.77 -1.48
CA PHE A 101 -22.80 -1.75 -2.35
C PHE A 101 -23.24 -3.00 -1.58
N GLU A 102 -22.39 -3.52 -0.69
CA GLU A 102 -22.71 -4.68 0.14
C GLU A 102 -23.83 -4.39 1.15
N GLY A 103 -23.85 -3.19 1.73
CA GLY A 103 -24.91 -2.78 2.67
C GLY A 103 -26.25 -2.44 2.01
N ASN A 104 -26.30 -2.31 0.68
CA ASN A 104 -27.51 -2.07 -0.11
C ASN A 104 -27.95 -3.31 -0.93
N ALA A 105 -27.25 -4.44 -0.79
CA ALA A 105 -27.61 -5.72 -1.39
C ALA A 105 -28.38 -6.59 -0.39
#